data_AF-A0A7X6Z4D8-F1
#
_entry.id   AF-A0A7X6Z4D8-F1
#
_cell.length_a   1.000
_cell.length_b   1.000
_cell.length_c   1.000
_cell.angle_alpha   90.00
_cell.angle_beta   90.00
_cell.angle_gamma   90.00
#
_symmetry.space_group_name_H-M   'P 1'
#
loop_
_entity.id
_entity.type
_entity.pdbx_description
1 polymer ?
#
loop_
_entity_poly.entity_id
_entity_poly.type
_entity_poly.pdbx_seq_one_letter_code
_entity_poly.pdbx_strand_id
1 'polypeptide(L)'
;GWSGTGISGQTMEVIIPQGSTGDRTYTAHWQSLSFSIFYELEGGSADNPASYTIESGDIRLNRPKKSGHAFMGWSGTDIPAFAMEATIPGGSMGDRIYTAHWEKITGLQTSFSMNLGESITWDPKPDGGTWEWDREFFSASFNSPATFTALKAGSSTIAYSVGGGSQSVTVTILAAEKIPGTGQRVWAGWLMGLCWLSLAAGAQILRKKRENFTS
;
A
#
# COMPACT_ATOMS: atom_id res chain seq x y z
N GLY A 1 22.24 3.01 -38.54
CA GLY A 1 22.60 3.75 -39.78
C GLY A 1 22.44 2.84 -40.98
N TRP A 2 23.00 3.19 -42.14
CA TRP A 2 22.95 2.43 -43.38
C TRP A 2 24.30 1.75 -43.65
N SER A 3 24.28 0.51 -44.11
CA SER A 3 25.42 -0.15 -44.77
C SER A 3 25.06 -0.47 -46.21
N GLY A 4 26.04 -0.74 -47.08
CA GLY A 4 25.75 -1.14 -48.45
C GLY A 4 26.80 -0.69 -49.47
N THR A 5 26.41 -0.68 -50.74
CA THR A 5 27.30 -0.38 -51.87
C THR A 5 28.06 0.94 -51.66
N GLY A 6 29.40 0.85 -51.58
CA GLY A 6 30.28 2.00 -51.42
C GLY A 6 30.34 2.59 -50.00
N ILE A 7 29.76 1.93 -49.00
CA ILE A 7 29.79 2.35 -47.59
C ILE A 7 30.67 1.38 -46.81
N SER A 8 31.73 1.88 -46.17
CA SER A 8 32.50 1.12 -45.18
C SER A 8 31.91 1.34 -43.78
N GLY A 9 31.42 0.28 -43.14
CA GLY A 9 30.75 0.37 -41.83
C GLY A 9 29.29 0.83 -41.92
N GLN A 10 28.87 1.73 -41.04
CA GLN A 10 27.53 2.35 -41.06
C GLN A 10 27.64 3.88 -41.18
N THR A 11 26.73 4.48 -41.95
CA THR A 11 26.57 5.95 -42.08
C THR A 11 25.13 6.36 -41.79
N MET A 12 24.86 7.60 -41.33
CA MET A 12 23.47 8.07 -41.16
C MET A 12 22.87 8.59 -42.48
N GLU A 13 23.69 8.84 -43.48
CA GLU A 13 23.28 9.39 -44.76
C GLU A 13 23.87 8.58 -45.92
N VAL A 14 23.04 8.30 -46.93
CA VAL A 14 23.46 7.67 -48.19
C VAL A 14 23.32 8.71 -49.30
N ILE A 15 24.45 9.10 -49.89
CA ILE A 15 24.48 10.00 -51.05
C ILE A 15 24.78 9.17 -52.30
N ILE A 16 23.95 9.31 -53.33
CA ILE A 16 24.21 8.76 -54.67
C ILE A 16 24.55 9.95 -55.59
N PRO A 17 25.83 10.17 -55.92
CA PRO A 17 26.21 11.29 -56.78
C PRO A 17 25.55 11.21 -58.16
N GLN A 18 25.21 12.38 -58.71
CA GLN A 18 24.69 12.49 -60.08
C GLN A 18 25.65 11.84 -61.08
N GLY A 19 25.10 11.05 -62.00
CA GLY A 19 25.89 10.29 -62.99
C GLY A 19 26.34 8.91 -62.51
N SER A 20 25.99 8.49 -61.29
CA SER A 20 26.17 7.10 -60.84
C SER A 20 25.38 6.13 -61.73
N THR A 21 26.00 5.00 -62.10
CA THR A 21 25.37 3.90 -62.86
C THR A 21 25.56 2.57 -62.14
N GLY A 22 24.81 1.54 -62.53
CA GLY A 22 24.85 0.20 -61.94
C GLY A 22 23.95 0.02 -60.70
N ASP A 23 23.66 -1.24 -60.37
CA ASP A 23 22.80 -1.62 -59.25
C ASP A 23 23.46 -1.36 -57.90
N ARG A 24 22.65 -0.99 -56.90
CA ARG A 24 23.09 -0.65 -55.54
C ARG A 24 22.18 -1.31 -54.53
N THR A 25 22.75 -1.74 -53.41
CA THR A 25 22.02 -2.35 -52.31
C THR A 25 22.42 -1.67 -51.02
N TYR A 26 21.42 -1.24 -50.26
CA TYR A 26 21.59 -0.60 -48.95
C TYR A 26 20.73 -1.32 -47.92
N THR A 27 21.24 -1.42 -46.70
CA THR A 27 20.56 -2.05 -45.56
C THR A 27 20.45 -1.03 -44.43
N ALA A 28 19.23 -0.78 -43.97
CA ALA A 28 18.98 0.02 -42.78
C ALA A 28 19.25 -0.83 -41.53
N HIS A 29 20.03 -0.28 -40.61
CA HIS A 29 20.28 -0.81 -39.27
C HIS A 29 19.60 0.08 -38.24
N TRP A 30 18.64 -0.51 -37.54
CA TRP A 30 17.91 0.12 -36.45
C TRP A 30 18.54 -0.28 -35.12
N GLN A 31 18.65 0.66 -34.19
CA GLN A 31 19.02 0.38 -32.82
C GLN A 31 17.82 0.73 -31.94
N SER A 32 17.37 -0.22 -31.13
CA SER A 32 16.27 0.02 -30.21
C SER A 32 16.69 1.07 -29.17
N LEU A 33 15.88 2.11 -29.02
CA LEU A 33 16.06 3.12 -27.99
C LEU A 33 15.32 2.67 -26.74
N SER A 34 16.08 2.46 -25.66
CA SER A 34 15.54 2.17 -24.33
C SER A 34 15.51 3.45 -23.51
N PHE A 35 14.38 3.69 -22.86
CA PHE A 35 14.13 4.81 -21.96
C PHE A 35 13.91 4.28 -20.54
N SER A 36 14.40 5.01 -19.55
CA SER A 36 14.29 4.64 -18.13
C SER A 36 12.99 5.14 -17.52
N ILE A 37 12.47 4.39 -16.54
CA ILE A 37 11.33 4.81 -15.73
C ILE A 37 11.77 4.86 -14.27
N PHE A 38 11.64 6.04 -13.66
CA PHE A 38 11.98 6.29 -12.27
C PHE A 38 10.72 6.40 -11.42
N TYR A 39 10.72 5.74 -10.26
CA TYR A 39 9.61 5.73 -9.32
C TYR A 39 10.02 6.29 -7.95
N GLU A 40 9.38 7.37 -7.54
CA GLU A 40 9.50 7.93 -6.19
C GLU A 40 8.35 7.39 -5.33
N LEU A 41 8.63 6.34 -4.56
CA LEU A 41 7.61 5.60 -3.80
C LEU A 41 7.54 5.98 -2.32
N GLU A 42 8.44 6.83 -1.82
CA GLU A 42 8.54 7.24 -0.41
C GLU A 42 8.50 6.05 0.59
N GLY A 43 9.29 5.00 0.32
CA GLY A 43 9.32 3.78 1.13
C GLY A 43 8.17 2.80 0.85
N GLY A 44 7.30 3.09 -0.11
CA GLY A 44 6.40 2.11 -0.71
C GLY A 44 7.12 1.16 -1.68
N SER A 45 6.34 0.25 -2.27
CA SER A 45 6.81 -0.74 -3.25
C SER A 45 5.83 -0.82 -4.43
N ALA A 46 6.34 -1.08 -5.63
CA ALA A 46 5.54 -1.25 -6.83
C ALA A 46 6.21 -2.29 -7.73
N ASP A 47 5.40 -3.13 -8.38
CA ASP A 47 5.87 -4.08 -9.39
C ASP A 47 5.66 -3.46 -10.76
N ASN A 48 6.58 -2.59 -11.19
CA ASN A 48 6.49 -1.86 -12.44
C ASN A 48 7.81 -1.99 -13.23
N PRO A 49 7.78 -1.92 -14.57
CA PRO A 49 9.00 -2.02 -15.38
C PRO A 49 9.94 -0.83 -15.13
N ALA A 50 11.24 -1.09 -15.08
CA ALA A 50 12.25 -0.05 -14.90
C ALA A 50 12.62 0.68 -16.21
N SER A 51 12.19 0.17 -17.35
CA SER A 51 12.49 0.73 -18.66
C SER A 51 11.48 0.31 -19.72
N TYR A 52 11.42 1.05 -20.82
CA TYR A 52 10.59 0.75 -21.99
C TYR A 52 11.27 1.20 -23.28
N THR A 53 10.75 0.77 -24.42
CA THR A 53 11.21 1.19 -25.76
C THR A 53 10.08 1.83 -26.55
N ILE A 54 10.39 2.51 -27.65
CA ILE A 54 9.36 3.06 -28.55
C ILE A 54 8.42 1.98 -29.11
N GLU A 55 8.90 0.74 -29.21
CA GLU A 55 8.13 -0.42 -29.68
C GLU A 55 7.30 -1.07 -28.58
N SER A 56 7.46 -0.63 -27.32
CA SER A 56 6.61 -1.09 -26.23
C SER A 56 5.17 -0.67 -26.48
N GLY A 57 4.23 -1.58 -26.23
CA GLY A 57 2.81 -1.25 -26.18
C GLY A 57 2.47 -0.36 -24.97
N ASP A 58 1.19 -0.16 -24.73
CA ASP A 58 0.73 0.58 -23.55
C ASP A 58 1.20 -0.10 -22.26
N ILE A 59 1.91 0.65 -21.41
CA ILE A 59 2.35 0.19 -20.10
C ILE A 59 1.47 0.86 -19.06
N ARG A 60 0.57 0.09 -18.47
CA ARG A 60 -0.22 0.53 -17.31
C ARG A 60 0.58 0.32 -16.03
N LEU A 61 0.76 1.37 -15.26
CA LEU A 61 1.46 1.29 -13.98
C LEU A 61 0.58 0.63 -12.92
N ASN A 62 1.11 -0.42 -12.30
CA ASN A 62 0.53 -1.04 -11.12
C ASN A 62 0.50 -0.04 -9.97
N ARG A 63 -0.59 -0.09 -9.19
CA ARG A 63 -0.73 0.71 -7.97
C ARG A 63 0.33 0.27 -6.96
N PRO A 64 1.08 1.22 -6.37
CA PRO A 64 2.07 0.89 -5.38
C PRO A 64 1.39 0.52 -4.06
N LYS A 65 2.13 -0.15 -3.17
CA LYS A 65 1.69 -0.52 -1.82
C LYS A 65 2.61 0.10 -0.78
N LYS A 66 2.03 0.65 0.29
CA LYS A 66 2.74 1.19 1.45
C LYS A 66 1.97 0.85 2.72
N SER A 67 2.65 0.23 3.69
CA SER A 67 2.02 -0.14 4.96
C SER A 67 1.55 1.11 5.70
N GLY A 68 0.31 1.05 6.23
CA GLY A 68 -0.30 2.14 7.00
C GLY A 68 -0.68 3.40 6.19
N HIS A 69 -0.60 3.36 4.86
CA HIS A 69 -0.94 4.50 4.00
C HIS A 69 -1.75 4.08 2.78
N ALA A 70 -2.80 4.84 2.44
CA ALA A 70 -3.59 4.72 1.22
C ALA A 70 -2.86 5.40 0.05
N PHE A 71 -2.84 4.76 -1.13
CA PHE A 71 -2.37 5.39 -2.36
C PHE A 71 -3.41 6.38 -2.89
N MET A 72 -3.00 7.63 -3.08
CA MET A 72 -3.83 8.74 -3.53
C MET A 72 -3.74 9.01 -5.04
N GLY A 73 -2.66 8.54 -5.67
CA GLY A 73 -2.46 8.69 -7.10
C GLY A 73 -0.99 8.89 -7.47
N TRP A 74 -0.74 8.79 -8.76
CA TRP A 74 0.52 9.14 -9.40
C TRP A 74 0.51 10.62 -9.81
N SER A 75 1.66 11.27 -9.71
CA SER A 75 2.01 12.47 -10.48
C SER A 75 3.29 12.21 -11.27
N GLY A 76 3.62 13.05 -12.26
CA GLY A 76 4.89 12.94 -12.99
C GLY A 76 4.73 13.13 -14.49
N THR A 77 5.61 12.49 -15.27
CA THR A 77 5.66 12.62 -16.72
C THR A 77 4.30 12.32 -17.36
N ASP A 78 3.82 13.27 -18.17
CA ASP A 78 2.52 13.22 -18.87
C ASP A 78 1.28 13.13 -17.94
N ILE A 79 1.43 13.43 -16.65
CA ILE A 79 0.30 13.49 -15.70
C ILE A 79 0.16 14.94 -15.19
N PRO A 80 -0.86 15.70 -15.66
CA PRO A 80 -0.97 17.13 -15.33
C PRO A 80 -1.36 17.41 -13.87
N ALA A 81 -1.89 16.41 -13.16
CA ALA A 81 -2.30 16.49 -11.76
C ALA A 81 -2.10 15.12 -11.08
N PHE A 82 -2.97 14.74 -10.14
CA PHE A 82 -3.00 13.39 -9.57
C PHE A 82 -3.91 12.48 -10.38
N ALA A 83 -3.42 11.28 -10.67
CA ALA A 83 -4.22 10.24 -11.32
C ALA A 83 -4.08 8.91 -10.58
N MET A 84 -5.22 8.29 -10.26
CA MET A 84 -5.25 6.97 -9.63
C MET A 84 -4.70 5.85 -10.54
N GLU A 85 -4.62 6.13 -11.84
CA GLU A 85 -4.12 5.25 -12.87
C GLU A 85 -3.17 6.05 -13.75
N ALA A 86 -2.03 5.46 -14.09
CA ALA A 86 -1.04 6.06 -14.97
C ALA A 86 -0.71 5.06 -16.08
N THR A 87 -0.66 5.53 -17.31
CA THR A 87 -0.33 4.71 -18.48
C THR A 87 0.72 5.45 -19.29
N ILE A 88 1.73 4.71 -19.73
CA ILE A 88 2.68 5.13 -20.75
C ILE A 88 2.10 4.64 -22.07
N PRO A 89 1.58 5.51 -22.95
CA PRO A 89 1.05 5.08 -24.24
C PRO A 89 2.15 4.48 -25.13
N GLY A 90 1.81 3.50 -25.96
CA GLY A 90 2.73 2.96 -26.97
C GLY A 90 3.25 4.05 -27.90
N GLY A 91 4.50 3.89 -28.36
CA GLY A 91 5.19 4.92 -29.17
C GLY A 91 5.72 6.10 -28.37
N SER A 92 5.57 6.10 -27.04
CA SER A 92 6.18 7.08 -26.15
C SER A 92 7.69 7.13 -26.28
N MET A 93 8.28 8.29 -26.02
CA MET A 93 9.74 8.51 -26.04
C MET A 93 10.19 9.30 -24.82
N GLY A 94 11.46 9.15 -24.45
CA GLY A 94 12.10 9.89 -23.36
C GLY A 94 11.98 9.19 -22.01
N ASP A 95 12.87 9.56 -21.08
CA ASP A 95 12.82 9.04 -19.72
C ASP A 95 11.58 9.55 -18.97
N ARG A 96 11.10 8.74 -18.03
CA ARG A 96 9.88 9.02 -17.25
C ARG A 96 10.17 9.04 -15.77
N ILE A 97 9.47 9.93 -15.06
CA ILE A 97 9.48 9.99 -13.60
C ILE A 97 8.05 9.99 -13.08
N TYR A 98 7.79 9.15 -12.08
CA TYR A 98 6.49 9.03 -11.43
C TYR A 98 6.64 9.07 -9.92
N THR A 99 5.85 9.91 -9.26
CA THR A 99 5.82 10.04 -7.80
C THR A 99 4.50 9.49 -7.28
N ALA A 100 4.56 8.57 -6.31
CA ALA A 100 3.40 8.02 -5.63
C ALA A 100 3.00 8.90 -4.45
N HIS A 101 1.73 9.31 -4.41
CA HIS A 101 1.19 10.11 -3.31
C HIS A 101 0.40 9.25 -2.34
N TRP A 102 0.52 9.59 -1.06
CA TRP A 102 0.06 8.75 0.04
C TRP A 102 -0.72 9.55 1.07
N GLU A 103 -1.76 8.93 1.63
CA GLU A 103 -2.47 9.44 2.81
C GLU A 103 -2.37 8.43 3.95
N LYS A 104 -2.03 8.87 5.16
CA LYS A 104 -1.88 7.97 6.30
C LYS A 104 -3.25 7.43 6.73
N ILE A 105 -3.33 6.11 6.94
CA ILE A 105 -4.50 5.48 7.54
C ILE A 105 -4.52 5.84 9.04
N THR A 106 -5.58 6.48 9.49
CA THR A 106 -5.76 6.91 10.89
C THR A 106 -6.98 6.23 11.52
N GLY A 107 -7.15 6.35 12.84
CA GLY A 107 -8.28 5.76 13.58
C GLY A 107 -8.14 4.28 13.94
N LEU A 108 -7.09 3.60 13.46
CA LEU A 108 -6.79 2.21 13.81
C LEU A 108 -5.66 2.12 14.83
N GLN A 109 -5.90 1.38 15.91
CA GLN A 109 -4.86 1.02 16.89
C GLN A 109 -3.97 -0.09 16.32
N THR A 110 -2.69 -0.17 16.70
CA THR A 110 -1.82 -1.28 16.27
C THR A 110 -2.20 -2.60 16.94
N SER A 111 -2.61 -2.53 18.21
CA SER A 111 -3.11 -3.68 18.96
C SER A 111 -3.97 -3.26 20.15
N PHE A 112 -4.82 -4.17 20.59
CA PHE A 112 -5.55 -4.06 21.86
C PHE A 112 -5.96 -5.45 22.38
N SER A 113 -6.49 -5.49 23.60
CA SER A 113 -7.08 -6.69 24.19
C SER A 113 -8.57 -6.50 24.46
N MET A 114 -9.35 -7.56 24.31
CA MET A 114 -10.79 -7.59 24.62
C MET A 114 -11.17 -8.95 25.20
N ASN A 115 -12.27 -9.02 25.92
CA ASN A 115 -12.78 -10.30 26.43
C ASN A 115 -13.59 -11.04 25.35
N LEU A 116 -13.65 -12.36 25.45
CA LEU A 116 -14.53 -13.18 24.63
C LEU A 116 -15.99 -12.68 24.71
N GLY A 117 -16.62 -12.50 23.55
CA GLY A 117 -17.98 -11.96 23.43
C GLY A 117 -18.08 -10.43 23.44
N GLU A 118 -17.01 -9.70 23.77
CA GLU A 118 -17.00 -8.24 23.59
C GLU A 118 -16.98 -7.89 22.10
N SER A 119 -17.23 -6.61 21.81
CA SER A 119 -17.17 -6.07 20.46
C SER A 119 -16.30 -4.81 20.40
N ILE A 120 -15.56 -4.67 19.30
CA ILE A 120 -14.91 -3.42 18.93
C ILE A 120 -15.67 -2.78 17.77
N THR A 121 -15.78 -1.46 17.82
CA THR A 121 -16.42 -0.66 16.80
C THR A 121 -15.49 0.47 16.39
N TRP A 122 -15.20 0.59 15.09
CA TRP A 122 -14.43 1.71 14.55
C TRP A 122 -15.38 2.75 13.95
N ASP A 123 -15.48 3.91 14.63
CA ASP A 123 -16.33 5.03 14.25
C ASP A 123 -15.57 6.39 14.42
N PRO A 124 -15.40 7.20 13.35
CA PRO A 124 -15.75 6.87 11.98
C PRO A 124 -14.91 5.68 11.48
N LYS A 125 -15.56 4.81 10.70
CA LYS A 125 -14.83 3.82 9.91
C LYS A 125 -13.88 4.61 8.99
N PRO A 126 -12.61 4.19 8.79
CA PRO A 126 -11.82 4.77 7.71
C PRO A 126 -12.59 4.64 6.37
N ASP A 127 -12.65 5.72 5.59
CA ASP A 127 -13.52 5.80 4.41
C ASP A 127 -13.02 4.93 3.24
N GLY A 128 -13.96 4.39 2.46
CA GLY A 128 -13.69 3.82 1.13
C GLY A 128 -12.94 2.48 1.07
N GLY A 129 -12.61 1.85 2.21
CA GLY A 129 -11.87 0.59 2.24
C GLY A 129 -12.67 -0.65 2.66
N THR A 130 -11.93 -1.76 2.69
CA THR A 130 -12.41 -3.12 2.93
C THR A 130 -11.78 -3.70 4.19
N TRP A 131 -12.48 -4.65 4.82
CA TRP A 131 -12.02 -5.32 6.02
C TRP A 131 -11.81 -6.81 5.74
N GLU A 132 -10.76 -7.37 6.32
CA GLU A 132 -10.42 -8.79 6.28
C GLU A 132 -10.11 -9.27 7.71
N TRP A 133 -10.64 -10.43 8.08
CA TRP A 133 -10.49 -10.99 9.43
C TRP A 133 -10.68 -12.50 9.40
N ASP A 134 -10.18 -13.19 10.43
CA ASP A 134 -10.45 -14.61 10.64
C ASP A 134 -11.86 -14.81 11.24
N ARG A 135 -12.72 -15.51 10.50
CA ARG A 135 -14.10 -15.78 10.88
C ARG A 135 -14.23 -16.77 12.05
N GLU A 136 -13.19 -17.53 12.38
CA GLU A 136 -13.17 -18.31 13.61
C GLU A 136 -13.04 -17.42 14.85
N PHE A 137 -12.37 -16.28 14.71
CA PHE A 137 -12.10 -15.37 15.83
C PHE A 137 -13.12 -14.24 15.92
N PHE A 138 -13.70 -13.79 14.79
CA PHE A 138 -14.66 -12.69 14.79
C PHE A 138 -15.87 -12.90 13.87
N SER A 139 -17.03 -12.45 14.32
CA SER A 139 -18.11 -12.04 13.43
C SER A 139 -18.03 -10.53 13.20
N ALA A 140 -18.58 -10.04 12.08
CA ALA A 140 -18.59 -8.62 11.76
C ALA A 140 -19.96 -8.15 11.28
N SER A 141 -20.31 -6.91 11.62
CA SER A 141 -21.48 -6.18 11.14
C SER A 141 -21.05 -4.84 10.55
N PHE A 142 -21.64 -4.47 9.41
CA PHE A 142 -21.30 -3.25 8.67
C PHE A 142 -22.47 -2.28 8.50
N ASN A 143 -23.49 -2.38 9.35
CA ASN A 143 -24.69 -1.51 9.32
C ASN A 143 -24.44 -0.08 9.84
N SER A 144 -23.17 0.35 9.81
CA SER A 144 -22.61 1.60 10.34
C SER A 144 -22.74 1.76 11.86
N PRO A 145 -21.62 1.84 12.60
CA PRO A 145 -20.21 1.59 12.21
C PRO A 145 -19.83 0.10 12.05
N ALA A 146 -18.66 -0.15 11.46
CA ALA A 146 -18.09 -1.50 11.36
C ALA A 146 -17.77 -2.04 12.76
N THR A 147 -18.40 -3.16 13.11
CA THR A 147 -18.32 -3.75 14.45
C THR A 147 -17.88 -5.21 14.35
N PHE A 148 -16.89 -5.60 15.15
CA PHE A 148 -16.36 -6.96 15.22
C PHE A 148 -16.58 -7.54 16.60
N THR A 149 -17.19 -8.73 16.70
CA THR A 149 -17.47 -9.41 17.97
C THR A 149 -16.56 -10.62 18.12
N ALA A 150 -15.90 -10.75 19.27
CA ALA A 150 -14.97 -11.85 19.55
C ALA A 150 -15.71 -13.18 19.77
N LEU A 151 -15.34 -14.21 19.01
CA LEU A 151 -15.95 -15.54 19.02
C LEU A 151 -15.05 -16.63 19.66
N LYS A 152 -13.74 -16.39 19.71
CA LYS A 152 -12.75 -17.38 20.19
C LYS A 152 -11.61 -16.69 20.92
N ALA A 153 -11.23 -17.21 22.09
CA ALA A 153 -10.07 -16.72 22.82
C ALA A 153 -8.76 -17.07 22.08
N GLY A 154 -7.75 -16.21 22.20
CA GLY A 154 -6.46 -16.35 21.51
C GLY A 154 -6.02 -15.02 20.90
N SER A 155 -5.17 -15.07 19.86
CA SER A 155 -4.72 -13.87 19.17
C SER A 155 -5.02 -13.99 17.67
N SER A 156 -5.55 -12.92 17.08
CA SER A 156 -5.85 -12.86 15.66
C SER A 156 -5.73 -11.41 15.16
N THR A 157 -5.84 -11.20 13.85
CA THR A 157 -5.71 -9.88 13.22
C THR A 157 -7.01 -9.48 12.51
N ILE A 158 -7.26 -8.18 12.50
CA ILE A 158 -8.26 -7.54 11.66
C ILE A 158 -7.50 -6.56 10.76
N ALA A 159 -7.58 -6.76 9.44
CA ALA A 159 -6.90 -5.93 8.46
C ALA A 159 -7.88 -4.99 7.76
N TYR A 160 -7.47 -3.75 7.57
CA TYR A 160 -8.16 -2.75 6.77
C TYR A 160 -7.31 -2.41 5.55
N SER A 161 -7.94 -2.40 4.37
CA SER A 161 -7.27 -2.12 3.10
C SER A 161 -8.00 -1.05 2.31
N VAL A 162 -7.27 -0.02 1.86
CA VAL A 162 -7.79 1.10 1.06
C VAL A 162 -6.70 1.61 0.11
N GLY A 163 -7.07 1.88 -1.14
CA GLY A 163 -6.13 2.41 -2.15
C GLY A 163 -4.82 1.64 -2.23
N GLY A 164 -4.83 0.29 -2.28
CA GLY A 164 -3.61 -0.53 -2.34
C GLY A 164 -2.75 -0.56 -1.05
N GLY A 165 -3.03 0.32 -0.09
CA GLY A 165 -2.49 0.30 1.26
C GLY A 165 -3.25 -0.65 2.18
N SER A 166 -2.59 -1.11 3.24
CA SER A 166 -3.25 -1.86 4.30
C SER A 166 -2.67 -1.54 5.68
N GLN A 167 -3.50 -1.73 6.71
CA GLN A 167 -3.13 -1.65 8.11
C GLN A 167 -3.79 -2.83 8.83
N SER A 168 -2.99 -3.61 9.55
CA SER A 168 -3.49 -4.68 10.43
C SER A 168 -3.53 -4.21 11.88
N VAL A 169 -4.56 -4.65 12.59
CA VAL A 169 -4.74 -4.53 14.04
C VAL A 169 -4.62 -5.91 14.65
N THR A 170 -3.70 -6.08 15.61
CA THR A 170 -3.59 -7.32 16.38
C THR A 170 -4.50 -7.29 17.60
N VAL A 171 -5.38 -8.27 17.73
CA VAL A 171 -6.34 -8.35 18.83
C VAL A 171 -6.03 -9.57 19.67
N THR A 172 -5.84 -9.36 20.98
CA THR A 172 -5.74 -10.44 21.96
C THR A 172 -7.08 -10.62 22.65
N ILE A 173 -7.71 -11.77 22.44
CA ILE A 173 -9.01 -12.12 23.01
C ILE A 173 -8.79 -12.98 24.25
N LEU A 174 -9.13 -12.41 25.40
CA LEU A 174 -9.03 -13.08 26.69
C LEU A 174 -10.21 -14.03 26.88
N ALA A 175 -9.94 -15.24 27.36
CA ALA A 175 -11.00 -16.17 27.73
C ALA A 175 -11.82 -15.58 28.88
N ALA A 176 -13.12 -15.87 28.92
CA ALA A 176 -13.93 -15.54 30.08
C ALA A 176 -13.31 -16.18 31.34
N GLU A 177 -13.14 -15.41 32.40
CA GLU A 177 -12.74 -15.96 33.69
C GLU A 177 -13.79 -17.00 34.11
N LYS A 178 -13.36 -18.25 34.31
CA LYS A 178 -14.22 -19.24 34.96
C LYS A 178 -14.44 -18.78 36.38
N ILE A 179 -15.62 -18.26 36.69
CA ILE A 179 -16.05 -18.09 38.07
C ILE A 179 -16.09 -19.51 38.68
N PRO A 180 -15.29 -19.83 39.70
CA PRO A 180 -15.39 -21.11 40.37
C PRO A 180 -16.82 -21.27 40.88
N GLY A 181 -17.45 -22.41 40.59
CA GLY A 181 -18.83 -22.68 40.98
C GLY A 181 -19.05 -22.39 42.48
N THR A 182 -20.20 -21.80 42.78
CA THR A 182 -20.68 -21.47 44.13
C THR A 182 -20.57 -22.69 45.05
N GLY A 183 -19.46 -22.78 45.80
CA GLY A 183 -19.18 -23.91 46.68
C GLY A 183 -17.69 -24.11 47.02
N GLN A 184 -16.75 -23.59 46.22
CA GLN A 184 -15.32 -23.65 46.58
C GLN A 184 -14.89 -22.39 47.34
N ARG A 185 -14.48 -22.58 48.60
CA ARG A 185 -13.84 -21.54 49.42
C ARG A 185 -12.49 -21.17 48.79
N VAL A 186 -12.47 -20.09 48.02
CA VAL A 186 -11.22 -19.50 47.51
C VAL A 186 -10.55 -18.79 48.68
N TRP A 187 -9.35 -19.24 49.06
CA TRP A 187 -8.52 -18.50 50.01
C TRP A 187 -8.18 -17.14 49.38
N ALA A 188 -8.45 -16.06 50.13
CA ALA A 188 -8.28 -14.67 49.70
C ALA A 188 -6.79 -14.26 49.58
N GLY A 189 -6.02 -14.98 48.75
CA GLY A 189 -4.65 -14.64 48.38
C GLY A 189 -4.49 -14.27 46.91
N TRP A 190 -5.50 -14.49 46.06
CA TRP A 190 -5.39 -14.33 44.60
C TRP A 190 -6.03 -13.05 44.03
N LEU A 191 -6.73 -12.25 44.83
CA LEU A 191 -7.40 -11.01 44.38
C LEU A 191 -6.53 -9.75 44.41
N MET A 192 -5.35 -9.78 45.04
CA MET A 192 -4.47 -8.61 45.18
C MET A 192 -3.31 -8.58 44.16
N GLY A 193 -3.12 -9.65 43.37
CA GLY A 193 -1.97 -9.80 42.48
C GLY A 193 -2.08 -9.18 41.08
N LEU A 194 -3.27 -8.78 40.64
CA LEU A 194 -3.51 -8.32 39.25
C LEU A 194 -3.97 -6.86 39.13
N CYS A 195 -3.93 -6.08 40.23
CA CYS A 195 -4.21 -4.64 40.17
C CYS A 195 -2.98 -3.78 39.81
N TRP A 196 -1.86 -4.37 39.38
CA TRP A 196 -0.61 -3.63 39.09
C TRP A 196 -0.16 -3.58 37.63
N LEU A 197 -0.95 -4.05 36.65
CA LEU A 197 -0.61 -3.88 35.23
C LEU A 197 -1.59 -3.07 34.37
N SER A 198 -2.76 -2.64 34.89
CA SER A 198 -3.69 -1.79 34.13
C SER A 198 -3.51 -0.28 34.35
N LEU A 199 -2.61 0.15 35.26
CA LEU A 199 -2.39 1.57 35.56
C LEU A 199 -1.41 2.29 34.62
N ALA A 200 -0.77 1.60 33.67
CA ALA A 200 0.22 2.21 32.78
C ALA A 200 -0.36 2.81 31.48
N ALA A 201 -1.55 2.40 31.03
CA ALA A 201 -2.12 2.90 29.76
C ALA A 201 -3.24 3.94 29.94
N GLY A 202 -3.97 3.93 31.07
CA GLY A 202 -5.09 4.84 31.33
C GLY A 202 -4.70 6.24 31.84
N ALA A 203 -3.48 6.42 32.35
CA ALA A 203 -3.05 7.69 32.96
C ALA A 203 -2.57 8.76 31.95
N GLN A 204 -2.27 8.39 30.70
CA GLN A 204 -1.83 9.35 29.67
C GLN A 204 -2.98 10.05 28.94
N ILE A 205 -4.18 9.45 28.91
CA ILE A 205 -5.33 10.03 28.19
C ILE A 205 -6.05 11.10 29.04
N LEU A 206 -5.97 11.03 30.38
CA LEU A 206 -6.62 12.00 31.27
C LEU A 206 -5.76 13.23 31.62
N ARG A 207 -4.43 13.20 31.43
CA ARG A 207 -3.56 14.35 31.75
C ARG A 207 -3.58 15.44 30.66
N LYS A 208 -3.84 15.09 29.39
CA LYS A 208 -3.84 16.08 28.29
C LYS A 208 -5.13 16.92 28.20
N LYS A 209 -6.21 16.51 28.89
CA LYS A 209 -7.49 17.25 28.89
C LYS A 209 -7.58 18.32 29.98
N ARG A 210 -6.59 18.42 30.88
CA ARG A 210 -6.57 19.41 31.98
C ARG A 210 -5.60 20.57 31.79
N GLU A 211 -4.83 20.61 30.69
CA GLU A 211 -3.89 21.70 30.40
C GLU A 211 -4.43 22.76 29.42
N ASN A 212 -5.62 22.56 28.84
CA ASN A 212 -6.24 23.56 27.93
C ASN A 212 -7.31 24.45 28.61
N PHE A 213 -7.39 24.47 29.95
CA PHE A 213 -8.37 25.30 30.68
C PHE A 213 -7.74 26.29 31.68
N THR A 214 -6.42 26.53 31.59
CA THR A 214 -5.77 27.64 32.29
C THR A 214 -4.62 28.20 31.45
N SER A 215 -4.94 29.10 30.51
CA SER A 215 -4.11 30.27 30.17
C SER A 215 -5.01 31.34 29.57
#